data_AF-A0A3M1PSX6-F1
#
_entry.id   AF-A0A3M1PSX6-F1
#
_cell.length_a   1.000
_cell.length_b   1.000
_cell.length_c   1.000
_cell.angle_alpha   90.00
_cell.angle_beta   90.00
_cell.angle_gamma   90.00
#
_symmetry.space_group_name_H-M   'P 1'
#
loop_
_entity.id
_entity.type
_entity.pdbx_description
1 polymer ?
#
loop_
_entity_poly.entity_id
_entity_poly.type
_entity_poly.pdbx_seq_one_letter_code
_entity_poly.pdbx_strand_id
1 'polypeptide(L)'
;ETFYVRKDYAHAAEAFLKGYQNYRDRPKAADSLLKLAMSLAALGNKQEACAALAELSTRFPNASRAVRQRASAQRQRLACP
;
A
#
# COMPACT_ATOMS: atom_id res chain seq x y z
N GLU A 1 1.23 5.42 27.09
CA GLU A 1 0.78 5.73 25.72
C GLU A 1 1.95 5.75 24.72
N THR A 2 1.63 5.56 23.42
CA THR A 2 2.44 5.85 22.20
C THR A 2 3.62 4.93 21.80
N PHE A 3 3.35 3.66 21.47
CA PHE A 3 4.29 2.81 20.69
C PHE A 3 3.78 2.33 19.32
N TYR A 4 2.55 2.71 18.93
CA TYR A 4 1.87 2.01 17.83
C TYR A 4 1.98 2.62 16.44
N VAL A 5 2.37 3.90 16.30
CA VAL A 5 2.21 4.64 15.03
C VAL A 5 3.54 4.90 14.32
N ARG A 6 4.66 4.30 14.74
CA ARG A 6 5.96 4.52 14.07
C ARG A 6 6.80 3.27 13.82
N LYS A 7 6.52 2.14 14.48
CA LYS A 7 7.35 0.92 14.40
C LYS A 7 6.66 -0.30 13.80
N ASP A 8 5.34 -0.27 13.60
CA ASP A 8 4.61 -1.43 13.08
C ASP A 8 4.60 -1.52 11.55
N TYR A 9 5.26 -0.59 10.87
CA TYR A 9 5.26 -0.54 9.40
C TYR A 9 6.23 -1.52 8.79
N ALA A 10 7.36 -1.78 9.47
CA ALA A 10 8.21 -2.91 9.15
C ALA A 10 7.46 -4.23 9.33
N HIS A 11 6.63 -4.37 10.38
CA HIS A 11 5.80 -5.54 10.61
C HIS A 11 4.65 -5.67 9.61
N ALA A 12 3.99 -4.57 9.23
CA ALA A 12 2.96 -4.55 8.20
C ALA A 12 3.55 -4.85 6.83
N ALA A 13 4.72 -4.30 6.51
CA ALA A 13 5.48 -4.61 5.31
C ALA A 13 5.99 -6.06 5.31
N GLU A 14 6.42 -6.61 6.46
CA GLU A 14 6.82 -8.01 6.60
C GLU A 14 5.63 -8.97 6.50
N ALA A 15 4.49 -8.64 7.10
CA ALA A 15 3.25 -9.40 6.95
C ALA A 15 2.76 -9.32 5.50
N PHE A 16 2.88 -8.15 4.87
CA PHE A 16 2.68 -8.00 3.44
C PHE A 16 3.67 -8.82 2.63
N LEU A 17 4.96 -8.82 2.96
CA LEU A 17 6.02 -9.56 2.26
C LEU A 17 5.86 -11.07 2.42
N LYS A 18 5.43 -11.56 3.59
CA LYS A 18 5.11 -12.99 3.83
C LYS A 18 3.86 -13.42 3.07
N GLY A 19 2.82 -12.59 3.05
CA GLY A 19 1.67 -12.81 2.16
C GLY A 19 2.07 -12.73 0.69
N TYR A 20 2.89 -11.75 0.34
CA TYR A 20 3.35 -11.48 -1.01
C TYR A 20 4.21 -12.60 -1.59
N GLN A 21 5.07 -13.24 -0.80
CA GLN A 21 5.83 -14.41 -1.25
C GLN A 21 4.91 -15.57 -1.68
N ASN A 22 3.75 -15.73 -1.04
CA ASN A 22 2.76 -16.74 -1.41
C ASN A 22 1.81 -16.29 -2.54
N TYR A 23 1.64 -14.97 -2.76
CA TYR A 23 0.71 -14.40 -3.75
C TYR A 23 1.38 -13.65 -4.90
N ARG A 24 2.70 -13.79 -5.06
CA ARG A 24 3.59 -13.01 -5.95
C ARG A 24 3.15 -13.00 -7.42
N ASP A 25 2.40 -14.02 -7.84
CA ASP A 25 1.94 -14.18 -9.22
C ASP A 25 0.50 -13.71 -9.46
N ARG A 26 -0.22 -13.26 -8.42
CA ARG A 26 -1.65 -12.96 -8.53
C ARG A 26 -1.91 -11.45 -8.57
N PRO A 27 -2.76 -10.95 -9.48
CA PRO A 27 -3.21 -9.55 -9.47
C PRO A 27 -3.89 -9.13 -8.15
N LYS A 28 -4.29 -10.11 -7.33
CA LYS A 28 -4.80 -9.90 -5.96
C LYS A 28 -3.77 -9.25 -5.02
N ALA A 29 -2.47 -9.48 -5.21
CA ALA A 29 -1.45 -8.88 -4.35
C ALA A 29 -1.44 -7.35 -4.46
N ALA A 30 -1.63 -6.81 -5.66
CA ALA A 30 -1.76 -5.37 -5.88
C ALA A 30 -3.04 -4.80 -5.25
N ASP A 31 -4.15 -5.53 -5.30
CA ASP A 31 -5.42 -5.12 -4.68
C ASP A 31 -5.31 -5.07 -3.14
N SER A 32 -4.64 -6.06 -2.54
CA SER A 32 -4.33 -6.05 -1.10
C SER A 32 -3.50 -4.83 -0.72
N LEU A 33 -2.46 -4.51 -1.50
CA LEU A 33 -1.56 -3.40 -1.20
C LEU A 33 -2.25 -2.03 -1.35
N LEU A 34 -3.17 -1.92 -2.31
CA LEU A 34 -4.06 -0.77 -2.43
C LEU A 34 -4.95 -0.63 -1.17
N LYS A 35 -5.54 -1.72 -0.69
CA LYS A 35 -6.35 -1.71 0.54
C LYS A 35 -5.55 -1.28 1.76
N LEU A 36 -4.31 -1.75 1.91
CA LEU A 36 -3.42 -1.31 2.98
C LEU A 36 -3.23 0.21 2.93
N ALA A 37 -2.87 0.75 1.76
CA ALA A 37 -2.70 2.18 1.59
C ALA A 37 -3.98 2.98 1.92
N MET A 38 -5.15 2.44 1.57
CA MET A 38 -6.42 3.06 1.93
C MET A 38 -6.69 3.04 3.43
N SER A 39 -6.36 1.95 4.13
CA SER A 39 -6.46 1.87 5.59
C SER A 39 -5.52 2.87 6.27
N LEU A 40 -4.27 2.97 5.80
CA LEU A 40 -3.29 3.93 6.30
C LEU A 40 -3.78 5.37 6.10
N ALA A 41 -4.36 5.66 4.94
CA ALA A 41 -4.98 6.94 4.66
C ALA A 41 -6.15 7.25 5.62
N ALA A 42 -7.00 6.26 5.90
CA ALA A 42 -8.13 6.40 6.83
C ALA A 42 -7.67 6.60 8.27
N LEU A 43 -6.51 6.04 8.66
CA LEU A 43 -5.87 6.26 9.96
C LEU A 43 -5.17 7.62 10.08
N GLY A 44 -5.14 8.43 9.01
CA GLY A 44 -4.44 9.72 8.98
C GLY A 44 -2.96 9.62 8.61
N ASN A 45 -2.43 8.42 8.39
CA ASN A 45 -1.05 8.16 8.00
C ASN A 45 -0.82 8.40 6.50
N LYS A 46 -0.99 9.65 6.06
CA LYS A 46 -0.83 10.02 4.64
C LYS A 46 0.55 9.65 4.09
N GLN A 47 1.62 9.90 4.84
CA GLN A 47 2.99 9.59 4.38
C GLN A 47 3.19 8.12 4.03
N GLU A 48 2.66 7.24 4.87
CA GLU A 48 2.77 5.80 4.61
C GLU A 48 1.82 5.31 3.53
N ALA A 49 0.59 5.84 3.49
CA ALA A 49 -0.31 5.58 2.40
C ALA A 49 0.35 5.94 1.07
N CYS A 50 1.06 7.08 1.00
CA CYS A 50 1.85 7.47 -0.15
C CYS A 50 3.00 6.51 -0.47
N ALA A 51 3.75 6.06 0.55
CA ALA A 51 4.83 5.10 0.38
C ALA A 51 4.31 3.75 -0.17
N ALA A 52 3.21 3.23 0.39
CA ALA A 52 2.57 2.01 -0.08
C ALA A 52 2.06 2.15 -1.52
N LEU A 53 1.42 3.27 -1.87
CA LEU A 53 0.95 3.53 -3.25
C LEU A 53 2.11 3.69 -4.24
N ALA A 54 3.24 4.24 -3.80
CA ALA A 54 4.46 4.30 -4.59
C ALA A 54 5.04 2.91 -4.82
N GLU A 55 5.15 2.11 -3.76
CA GLU A 55 5.63 0.74 -3.86
C GLU A 55 4.71 -0.13 -4.73
N LEU A 56 3.40 0.09 -4.71
CA LEU A 56 2.45 -0.54 -5.62
C LEU A 56 2.81 -0.29 -7.08
N SER A 57 3.08 0.97 -7.42
CA SER A 57 3.36 1.39 -8.81
C SER A 57 4.71 0.86 -9.29
N THR A 58 5.70 0.81 -8.39
CA THR A 58 7.06 0.32 -8.68
C THR A 58 7.12 -1.20 -8.75
N ARG A 59 6.51 -1.91 -7.79
CA ARG A 59 6.58 -3.38 -7.72
C ARG A 59 5.55 -4.08 -8.60
N PHE A 60 4.42 -3.42 -8.89
CA PHE A 60 3.35 -3.98 -9.72
C PHE A 60 3.03 -3.09 -10.93
N PRO A 61 3.98 -2.90 -11.86
CA PRO A 61 3.69 -2.20 -13.12
C PRO A 61 2.62 -2.94 -13.96
N ASN A 62 2.54 -4.26 -13.79
CA ASN A 62 1.57 -5.16 -14.43
C ASN A 62 0.28 -5.37 -13.63
N ALA A 63 0.06 -4.62 -12.54
CA ALA A 63 -1.22 -4.65 -11.84
C ALA A 63 -2.37 -4.29 -12.78
N SER A 64 -3.56 -4.84 -12.49
CA SER A 64 -4.77 -4.53 -13.26
C SER A 64 -4.97 -3.01 -13.34
N ARG A 65 -5.40 -2.55 -14.53
CA ARG A 65 -5.59 -1.12 -14.81
C ARG A 65 -6.45 -0.41 -13.76
N ALA A 66 -7.48 -1.09 -13.25
CA ALA A 66 -8.33 -0.59 -12.17
C ALA A 66 -7.54 -0.30 -10.87
N VAL A 67 -6.65 -1.21 -10.46
CA VAL A 67 -5.81 -1.03 -9.25
C VAL A 67 -4.85 0.14 -9.44
N ARG A 68 -4.19 0.23 -10.59
CA ARG A 68 -3.29 1.35 -10.92
C ARG A 68 -4.01 2.69 -10.93
N GLN A 69 -5.19 2.76 -11.55
CA GLN A 69 -6.00 3.98 -11.57
C GLN A 69 -6.44 4.39 -10.16
N ARG A 70 -6.90 3.44 -9.34
CA ARG A 70 -7.25 3.72 -7.94
C ARG A 70 -6.05 4.17 -7.13
N ALA A 71 -4.89 3.54 -7.31
CA ALA A 71 -3.68 3.92 -6.60
C ALA A 71 -3.25 5.35 -6.94
N SER A 72 -3.27 5.71 -8.23
CA SER A 72 -2.97 7.06 -8.70
C SER A 72 -3.99 8.09 -8.19
N ALA A 73 -5.29 7.79 -8.27
CA ALA A 73 -6.34 8.64 -7.74
C ALA A 73 -6.20 8.85 -6.22
N GLN A 74 -5.82 7.80 -5.49
CA GLN A 74 -5.61 7.89 -4.05
C GLN A 74 -4.36 8.71 -3.72
N ARG A 75 -3.26 8.60 -4.49
CA ARG A 75 -2.09 9.48 -4.32
C ARG A 75 -2.44 10.95 -4.54
N GLN A 76 -3.23 11.25 -5.57
CA GLN A 76 -3.71 12.59 -5.86
C GLN A 76 -4.60 13.12 -4.73
N ARG A 77 -5.55 12.30 -4.24
CA ARG A 77 -6.43 12.64 -3.11
C ARG A 77 -5.67 12.89 -1.82
N LEU A 78 -4.62 12.13 -1.58
CA LEU A 78 -3.78 12.27 -0.39
C LEU A 78 -2.79 13.42 -0.49
N ALA A 79 -2.68 14.08 -1.65
CA ALA A 79 -1.65 15.06 -1.96
C ALA A 79 -0.26 14.54 -1.59
N CYS A 80 0.03 13.30 -2.01
CA CYS A 80 1.33 12.69 -1.80
C CYS A 80 2.44 13.54 -2.42
N PRO A 81 3.50 13.87 -1.67
CA PRO A 81 4.66 14.57 -2.21
C PRO A 81 5.41 13.71 -3.23
#